data_AF-A0A1G2H669-F1
#
_entry.id   AF-A0A1G2H669-F1
#
_cell.length_a   1.000
_cell.length_b   1.000
_cell.length_c   1.000
_cell.angle_alpha   90.00
_cell.angle_beta   90.00
_cell.angle_gamma   90.00
#
_symmetry.space_group_name_H-M   'P 1'
#
loop_
_entity.id
_entity.type
_entity.pdbx_description
1 polymer ?
#
loop_
_entity_poly.entity_id
_entity_poly.type
_entity_poly.pdbx_seq_one_letter_code
_entity_poly.pdbx_strand_id
1 'polypeptide(L)'
;MNIGDFIVRNPVGVLVRTYVPRAEDVGQNVRKLRDVIGHLFSPEVAGRRVIRSVDFLVWADPRYRTHDGSSASDCGETAPLLEAAFRGDESVGIHEISRGDIYATILNDGLRFQIKRGIRYSIVLSPEVIHLATLGTLEAMIEAAIRGALVVPVAVREIRELVLAGFPCNTFRMWEVGSLWRVGGFDMRDAKPVYPPGTEESRLYEPYAAFIRVGDKLVHDAGVGEVLPACKIWCLEGRPTTAPILPRGFYEGYTTEEISPERREWNEFKFRSKKDRLRNMLQRSSYDLAVQLRAVMPEYLSGVYTPA
;
A
#
# COMPACT_ATOMS: atom_id res chain seq x y z
N MET A 1 -7.26 26.38 -3.94
CA MET A 1 -7.41 25.57 -5.18
C MET A 1 -8.63 24.68 -4.97
N ASN A 2 -9.56 24.60 -5.93
CA ASN A 2 -10.67 23.64 -5.85
C ASN A 2 -10.23 22.26 -6.37
N ILE A 3 -11.04 21.22 -6.17
CA ILE A 3 -10.72 19.83 -6.56
C ILE A 3 -10.54 19.70 -8.08
N GLY A 4 -11.39 20.35 -8.88
CA GLY A 4 -11.31 20.29 -10.34
C GLY A 4 -9.98 20.84 -10.88
N ASP A 5 -9.55 22.01 -10.40
CA ASP A 5 -8.26 22.61 -10.73
C ASP A 5 -7.09 21.73 -10.30
N PHE A 6 -7.22 21.08 -9.14
CA PHE A 6 -6.20 20.18 -8.62
C PHE A 6 -5.99 18.99 -9.56
N ILE A 7 -7.05 18.29 -9.95
CA ILE A 7 -6.97 17.08 -10.81
C ILE A 7 -6.31 17.39 -12.14
N VAL A 8 -6.57 18.58 -12.72
CA VAL A 8 -5.96 19.00 -13.99
C VAL A 8 -4.45 19.23 -13.84
N ARG A 9 -4.03 19.90 -12.76
CA ARG A 9 -2.63 20.28 -12.54
C ARG A 9 -1.79 19.17 -11.92
N ASN A 10 -2.43 18.23 -11.23
CA ASN A 10 -1.80 17.19 -10.46
C ASN A 10 -2.39 15.83 -10.83
N PRO A 11 -2.00 15.24 -11.98
CA PRO A 11 -2.45 13.93 -12.36
C PRO A 11 -2.25 12.90 -11.24
N VAL A 12 -3.31 12.15 -10.94
CA VAL A 12 -3.31 11.08 -9.95
C VAL A 12 -3.28 9.74 -10.69
N GLY A 13 -2.37 8.86 -10.30
CA GLY A 13 -2.31 7.48 -10.80
C GLY A 13 -2.44 6.47 -9.67
N VAL A 14 -2.70 5.21 -10.01
CA VAL A 14 -2.85 4.12 -9.05
C VAL A 14 -1.83 3.03 -9.34
N LEU A 15 -1.18 2.54 -8.29
CA LEU A 15 -0.33 1.35 -8.30
C LEU A 15 -1.09 0.20 -7.65
N VAL A 16 -1.40 -0.84 -8.41
CA VAL A 16 -2.06 -2.05 -7.92
C VAL A 16 -1.08 -3.21 -7.93
N ARG A 17 -0.71 -3.70 -6.75
CA ARG A 17 0.11 -4.90 -6.63
C ARG A 17 -0.75 -6.14 -6.77
N THR A 18 -0.29 -7.11 -7.55
CA THR A 18 -0.98 -8.39 -7.73
C THR A 18 0.02 -9.51 -8.02
N TYR A 19 -0.38 -10.73 -7.71
CA TYR A 19 0.31 -11.95 -8.09
C TYR A 19 -0.66 -13.11 -7.85
N VAL A 20 -0.54 -14.15 -8.65
CA VAL A 20 -1.33 -15.37 -8.51
C VAL A 20 -0.37 -16.56 -8.54
N PRO A 21 -0.18 -17.27 -7.40
CA PRO A 21 0.77 -18.36 -7.33
C PRO A 21 0.36 -19.62 -8.11
N ARG A 22 -0.93 -19.75 -8.43
CA ARG A 22 -1.53 -20.95 -9.04
C ARG A 22 -2.27 -20.59 -10.32
N ALA A 23 -2.01 -21.35 -11.38
CA ALA A 23 -2.59 -21.09 -12.70
C ALA A 23 -4.14 -21.14 -12.67
N GLU A 24 -4.73 -22.05 -11.89
CA GLU A 24 -6.19 -22.18 -11.80
C GLU A 24 -6.91 -20.91 -11.29
N ASP A 25 -6.24 -20.09 -10.50
CA ASP A 25 -6.81 -18.89 -9.88
C ASP A 25 -6.67 -17.63 -10.77
N VAL A 26 -5.82 -17.68 -11.81
CA VAL A 26 -5.43 -16.51 -12.60
C VAL A 26 -6.64 -15.90 -13.31
N GLY A 27 -7.49 -16.73 -13.93
CA GLY A 27 -8.68 -16.26 -14.64
C GLY A 27 -9.66 -15.51 -13.72
N GLN A 28 -9.84 -15.95 -12.48
CA GLN A 28 -10.67 -15.26 -11.50
C GLN A 28 -10.03 -13.94 -11.06
N ASN A 29 -8.72 -13.94 -10.81
CA ASN A 29 -7.99 -12.72 -10.43
C ASN A 29 -8.06 -11.66 -11.54
N VAL A 30 -7.84 -12.03 -12.81
CA VAL A 30 -7.92 -11.10 -13.95
C VAL A 30 -9.32 -10.50 -14.08
N ARG A 31 -10.39 -11.29 -13.89
CA ARG A 31 -11.76 -10.75 -13.86
C ARG A 31 -11.93 -9.72 -12.74
N LYS A 32 -11.50 -10.04 -11.52
CA LYS A 32 -11.52 -9.11 -10.38
C LYS A 32 -10.75 -7.81 -10.68
N LEU A 33 -9.58 -7.91 -11.32
CA LEU A 33 -8.77 -6.75 -11.69
C LEU A 33 -9.39 -5.90 -12.82
N ARG A 34 -10.24 -6.48 -13.68
CA ARG A 34 -11.06 -5.72 -14.64
C ARG A 34 -12.15 -4.91 -13.96
N ASP A 35 -12.86 -5.52 -13.01
CA ASP A 35 -13.89 -4.83 -12.24
C ASP A 35 -13.28 -3.68 -11.42
N VAL A 36 -12.09 -3.91 -10.88
CA VAL A 36 -11.22 -2.92 -10.22
C VAL A 36 -10.99 -1.69 -11.09
N ILE A 37 -10.62 -1.85 -12.36
CA ILE A 37 -10.41 -0.72 -13.28
C ILE A 37 -11.69 0.07 -13.49
N GLY A 38 -12.81 -0.62 -13.71
CA GLY A 38 -14.12 0.02 -13.85
C GLY A 38 -14.44 0.90 -12.63
N HIS A 39 -14.19 0.38 -11.43
CA HIS A 39 -14.40 1.13 -10.19
C HIS A 39 -13.48 2.35 -10.08
N LEU A 40 -12.19 2.24 -10.41
CA LEU A 40 -11.21 3.33 -10.28
C LEU A 40 -11.37 4.44 -11.32
N PHE A 41 -11.85 4.11 -12.52
CA PHE A 41 -12.10 5.10 -13.56
C PHE A 41 -13.50 5.70 -13.53
N SER A 42 -14.44 5.12 -12.76
CA SER A 42 -15.78 5.67 -12.58
C SER A 42 -15.86 7.06 -11.92
N PRO A 43 -14.99 7.45 -10.96
CA PRO A 43 -15.14 8.71 -10.26
C PRO A 43 -14.70 9.88 -11.13
N GLU A 44 -15.61 10.85 -11.29
CA GLU A 44 -15.37 12.08 -12.02
C GLU A 44 -15.71 13.30 -11.18
N VAL A 45 -14.90 14.35 -11.32
CA VAL A 45 -15.17 15.67 -10.74
C VAL A 45 -15.15 16.68 -11.88
N ALA A 46 -16.24 17.44 -12.03
CA ALA A 46 -16.43 18.40 -13.13
C ALA A 46 -16.20 17.79 -14.53
N GLY A 47 -16.70 16.56 -14.75
CA GLY A 47 -16.60 15.84 -16.03
C GLY A 47 -15.18 15.36 -16.37
N ARG A 48 -14.29 15.28 -15.38
CA ARG A 48 -12.92 14.76 -15.54
C ARG A 48 -12.71 13.60 -14.59
N ARG A 49 -12.15 12.50 -15.12
CA ARG A 49 -11.71 11.37 -14.32
C ARG A 49 -10.69 11.81 -13.27
N VAL A 50 -10.92 11.37 -12.03
CA VAL A 50 -10.00 11.64 -10.91
C VAL A 50 -8.68 10.88 -11.11
N ILE A 51 -8.77 9.61 -11.50
CA ILE A 51 -7.62 8.75 -11.78
C ILE A 51 -7.27 8.83 -13.27
N ARG A 52 -6.03 9.19 -13.57
CA ARG A 52 -5.49 9.28 -14.94
C ARG A 52 -4.99 7.95 -15.46
N SER A 53 -4.33 7.16 -14.63
CA SER A 53 -3.74 5.88 -15.04
C SER A 53 -3.68 4.88 -13.90
N VAL A 54 -3.68 3.60 -14.25
CA VAL A 54 -3.46 2.49 -13.34
C VAL A 54 -2.28 1.67 -13.83
N ASP A 55 -1.38 1.29 -12.94
CA ASP A 55 -0.28 0.38 -13.23
C ASP A 55 -0.43 -0.87 -12.35
N PHE A 56 -0.65 -2.01 -13.01
CA PHE A 56 -0.59 -3.32 -12.38
C PHE A 56 0.87 -3.77 -12.26
N LEU A 57 1.28 -4.04 -11.04
CA LEU A 57 2.62 -4.49 -10.69
C LEU A 57 2.52 -5.98 -10.34
N VAL A 58 2.84 -6.83 -11.30
CA VAL A 58 2.77 -8.30 -11.18
C VAL A 58 4.08 -8.80 -10.59
N TRP A 59 4.06 -9.28 -9.36
CA TRP A 59 5.26 -9.77 -8.68
C TRP A 59 5.58 -11.21 -9.09
N ALA A 60 6.60 -11.39 -9.92
CA ALA A 60 6.94 -12.66 -10.56
C ALA A 60 8.41 -13.07 -10.31
N ASP A 61 8.94 -12.83 -9.10
CA ASP A 61 10.34 -13.15 -8.78
C ASP A 61 10.52 -14.66 -8.52
N PRO A 62 11.17 -15.40 -9.45
CA PRO A 62 11.23 -16.86 -9.40
C PRO A 62 12.08 -17.40 -8.24
N ARG A 63 12.79 -16.52 -7.52
CA ARG A 63 13.54 -16.89 -6.31
C ARG A 63 12.61 -17.20 -5.15
N TYR A 64 11.38 -16.69 -5.15
CA TYR A 64 10.39 -16.96 -4.11
C TYR A 64 9.57 -18.19 -4.51
N ARG A 65 10.05 -19.37 -4.13
CA ARG A 65 9.32 -20.64 -4.26
C ARG A 65 8.99 -21.20 -2.88
N THR A 66 7.89 -21.91 -2.76
CA THR A 66 7.53 -22.65 -1.54
C THR A 66 8.38 -23.93 -1.43
N HIS A 67 8.27 -24.63 -0.29
CA HIS A 67 8.98 -25.89 -0.04
C HIS A 67 8.59 -27.04 -0.97
N ASP A 68 7.36 -27.04 -1.49
CA ASP A 68 6.86 -28.05 -2.43
C ASP A 68 7.25 -27.72 -3.90
N GLY A 69 8.03 -26.65 -4.10
CA GLY A 69 8.49 -26.20 -5.41
C GLY A 69 7.49 -25.30 -6.15
N SER A 70 6.27 -25.11 -5.62
CA SER A 70 5.30 -24.16 -6.17
C SER A 70 5.78 -22.72 -6.04
N SER A 71 5.26 -21.85 -6.91
CA SER A 71 5.61 -20.43 -6.87
C SER A 71 5.05 -19.81 -5.59
N ALA A 72 5.84 -18.99 -4.89
CA ALA A 72 5.32 -18.08 -3.87
C ALA A 72 5.04 -16.68 -4.44
N SER A 73 5.58 -16.40 -5.64
CA SER A 73 5.26 -15.26 -6.49
C SER A 73 4.24 -15.66 -7.55
N ASP A 74 4.00 -14.79 -8.54
CA ASP A 74 3.14 -15.12 -9.68
C ASP A 74 3.60 -16.42 -10.39
N CYS A 75 2.65 -17.13 -10.99
CA CYS A 75 2.93 -18.33 -11.79
C CYS A 75 3.42 -18.02 -13.22
N GLY A 76 3.41 -16.74 -13.63
CA GLY A 76 3.85 -16.27 -14.95
C GLY A 76 2.73 -16.09 -15.96
N GLU A 77 1.47 -16.30 -15.56
CA GLU A 77 0.31 -16.19 -16.45
C GLU A 77 -0.51 -14.91 -16.24
N THR A 78 -0.33 -14.23 -15.09
CA THR A 78 -1.17 -13.06 -14.76
C THR A 78 -0.87 -11.87 -15.67
N ALA A 79 0.40 -11.52 -15.89
CA ALA A 79 0.76 -10.38 -16.73
C ALA A 79 0.29 -10.55 -18.19
N PRO A 80 0.57 -11.68 -18.89
CA PRO A 80 0.07 -11.90 -20.25
C PRO A 80 -1.47 -11.81 -20.38
N LEU A 81 -2.21 -12.33 -19.39
CA LEU A 81 -3.66 -12.27 -19.42
C LEU A 81 -4.22 -10.87 -19.13
N LEU A 82 -3.56 -10.08 -18.28
CA LEU A 82 -3.90 -8.67 -18.10
C LEU A 82 -3.59 -7.84 -19.36
N GLU A 83 -2.44 -8.08 -20.00
CA GLU A 83 -2.08 -7.45 -21.28
C GLU A 83 -3.09 -7.74 -22.38
N ALA A 84 -3.57 -8.98 -22.48
CA ALA A 84 -4.64 -9.33 -23.39
C ALA A 84 -5.96 -8.63 -23.04
N ALA A 85 -6.30 -8.55 -21.75
CA ALA A 85 -7.55 -7.97 -21.27
C ALA A 85 -7.64 -6.44 -21.45
N PHE A 86 -6.52 -5.72 -21.37
CA PHE A 86 -6.45 -4.26 -21.49
C PHE A 86 -5.71 -3.80 -22.76
N ARG A 87 -5.62 -4.66 -23.77
CA ARG A 87 -4.94 -4.35 -25.03
C ARG A 87 -5.51 -3.06 -25.64
N GLY A 88 -4.62 -2.08 -25.85
CA GLY A 88 -4.97 -0.79 -26.46
C GLY A 88 -5.45 0.28 -25.47
N ASP A 89 -5.60 -0.04 -24.18
CA ASP A 89 -5.89 0.97 -23.15
C ASP A 89 -4.58 1.59 -22.63
N GLU A 90 -4.22 2.76 -23.17
CA GLU A 90 -3.01 3.49 -22.76
C GLU A 90 -3.05 3.99 -21.31
N SER A 91 -4.23 4.03 -20.68
CA SER A 91 -4.37 4.42 -19.28
C SER A 91 -4.04 3.28 -18.31
N VAL A 92 -3.89 2.04 -18.81
CA VAL A 92 -3.51 0.88 -18.02
C VAL A 92 -2.08 0.45 -18.39
N GLY A 93 -1.22 0.31 -17.40
CA GLY A 93 0.11 -0.30 -17.54
C GLY A 93 0.12 -1.66 -16.87
N ILE A 94 0.76 -2.65 -17.50
CA ILE A 94 1.01 -3.96 -16.91
C ILE A 94 2.51 -4.17 -16.88
N HIS A 95 3.05 -4.43 -15.69
CA HIS A 95 4.48 -4.56 -15.47
C HIS A 95 4.75 -5.81 -14.66
N GLU A 96 5.36 -6.80 -15.31
CA GLU A 96 5.91 -7.95 -14.62
C GLU A 96 7.26 -7.58 -14.00
N ILE A 97 7.40 -7.83 -12.70
CA ILE A 97 8.59 -7.52 -11.92
C ILE A 97 9.17 -8.81 -11.37
N SER A 98 10.21 -9.29 -12.05
CA SER A 98 10.84 -10.59 -11.81
C SER A 98 12.04 -10.54 -10.86
N ARG A 99 12.33 -9.37 -10.27
CA ARG A 99 13.44 -9.19 -9.32
C ARG A 99 13.03 -8.22 -8.22
N GLY A 100 12.93 -8.72 -6.99
CA GLY A 100 12.65 -7.89 -5.82
C GLY A 100 11.61 -8.50 -4.89
N ASP A 101 11.38 -7.81 -3.78
CA ASP A 101 10.29 -8.12 -2.87
C ASP A 101 8.96 -7.47 -3.32
N ILE A 102 7.84 -8.07 -2.91
CA ILE A 102 6.48 -7.60 -3.20
C ILE A 102 6.10 -6.27 -2.51
N TYR A 103 6.92 -5.74 -1.61
CA TYR A 103 6.65 -4.49 -0.93
C TYR A 103 7.46 -3.36 -1.55
N ALA A 104 8.68 -3.12 -1.07
CA ALA A 104 9.44 -1.92 -1.43
C ALA A 104 9.91 -1.95 -2.88
N THR A 105 10.44 -3.09 -3.36
CA THR A 105 11.02 -3.16 -4.70
C THR A 105 9.97 -2.91 -5.78
N ILE A 106 8.87 -3.66 -5.78
CA ILE A 106 7.88 -3.50 -6.85
C ILE A 106 7.23 -2.12 -6.85
N LEU A 107 7.03 -1.52 -5.67
CA LEU A 107 6.47 -0.18 -5.59
C LEU A 107 7.46 0.89 -6.07
N ASN A 108 8.77 0.70 -5.88
CA ASN A 108 9.78 1.58 -6.45
C ASN A 108 9.81 1.51 -7.98
N ASP A 109 9.64 0.33 -8.57
CA ASP A 109 9.49 0.21 -10.02
C ASP A 109 8.17 0.84 -10.50
N GLY A 110 7.07 0.60 -9.78
CA GLY A 110 5.80 1.29 -10.00
C GLY A 110 5.92 2.81 -10.00
N LEU A 111 6.61 3.37 -9.00
CA LEU A 111 6.88 4.80 -8.89
C LEU A 111 7.64 5.32 -10.11
N ARG A 112 8.61 4.57 -10.64
CA ARG A 112 9.34 4.94 -11.86
C ARG A 112 8.42 4.99 -13.08
N PHE A 113 7.50 4.05 -13.24
CA PHE A 113 6.53 4.09 -14.34
C PHE A 113 5.58 5.28 -14.24
N GLN A 114 5.11 5.59 -13.03
CA GLN A 114 4.25 6.74 -12.75
C GLN A 114 4.97 8.08 -13.03
N ILE A 115 6.25 8.21 -12.64
CA ILE A 115 7.08 9.37 -12.96
C ILE A 115 7.20 9.56 -14.49
N LYS A 116 7.48 8.48 -15.24
CA LYS A 116 7.56 8.54 -16.71
C LYS A 116 6.24 8.97 -17.36
N ARG A 117 5.11 8.66 -16.73
CA ARG A 117 3.76 9.06 -17.17
C ARG A 117 3.35 10.48 -16.71
N GLY A 118 4.23 11.20 -16.03
CA GLY A 118 3.95 12.56 -15.53
C GLY A 118 2.94 12.58 -14.37
N ILE A 119 2.79 11.46 -13.65
CA ILE A 119 1.93 11.40 -12.47
C ILE A 119 2.55 12.18 -11.31
N ARG A 120 1.72 13.00 -10.64
CA ARG A 120 2.12 13.84 -9.51
C ARG A 120 1.76 13.22 -8.17
N TYR A 121 0.67 12.47 -8.12
CA TYR A 121 0.27 11.72 -6.93
C TYR A 121 0.00 10.26 -7.29
N SER A 122 0.57 9.33 -6.54
CA SER A 122 0.34 7.90 -6.72
C SER A 122 -0.40 7.32 -5.54
N ILE A 123 -1.53 6.69 -5.81
CA ILE A 123 -2.27 5.89 -4.83
C ILE A 123 -1.75 4.47 -4.89
N VAL A 124 -1.24 3.96 -3.78
CA VAL A 124 -0.95 2.54 -3.63
C VAL A 124 -2.21 1.85 -3.12
N LEU A 125 -2.64 0.81 -3.83
CA LEU A 125 -3.87 0.08 -3.54
C LEU A 125 -3.65 -1.44 -3.61
N SER A 126 -4.31 -2.19 -2.74
CA SER A 126 -4.48 -3.65 -2.95
C SER A 126 -5.89 -3.95 -3.47
N PRO A 127 -6.07 -5.03 -4.26
CA PRO A 127 -7.40 -5.45 -4.74
C PRO A 127 -8.41 -5.77 -3.63
N GLU A 128 -7.96 -5.93 -2.38
CA GLU A 128 -8.82 -6.25 -1.22
C GLU A 128 -9.49 -5.03 -0.60
N VAL A 129 -8.96 -3.83 -0.83
CA VAL A 129 -9.44 -2.58 -0.21
C VAL A 129 -9.92 -1.58 -1.24
N ILE A 130 -10.05 -2.00 -2.50
CA ILE A 130 -10.44 -1.13 -3.60
C ILE A 130 -11.85 -0.57 -3.48
N HIS A 131 -12.77 -1.31 -2.88
CA HIS A 131 -14.13 -0.84 -2.64
C HIS A 131 -14.19 0.40 -1.75
N LEU A 132 -13.09 0.73 -1.06
CA LEU A 132 -12.94 1.95 -0.28
C LEU A 132 -12.53 3.16 -1.12
N ALA A 133 -12.09 2.98 -2.38
CA ALA A 133 -11.71 4.02 -3.32
C ALA A 133 -12.93 4.69 -3.99
N THR A 134 -13.94 5.02 -3.18
CA THR A 134 -15.12 5.77 -3.58
C THR A 134 -14.75 7.19 -4.00
N LEU A 135 -15.64 7.88 -4.72
CA LEU A 135 -15.48 9.30 -5.02
C LEU A 135 -15.21 10.13 -3.75
N GLY A 136 -16.00 9.91 -2.69
CA GLY A 136 -15.83 10.66 -1.44
C GLY A 136 -14.47 10.42 -0.76
N THR A 137 -13.93 9.20 -0.82
CA THR A 137 -12.58 8.91 -0.30
C THR A 137 -11.51 9.61 -1.15
N LEU A 138 -11.64 9.56 -2.48
CA LEU A 138 -10.70 10.21 -3.39
C LEU A 138 -10.73 11.74 -3.26
N GLU A 139 -11.92 12.33 -3.09
CA GLU A 139 -12.07 13.75 -2.79
C GLU A 139 -11.40 14.12 -1.46
N ALA A 140 -11.60 13.32 -0.40
CA ALA A 140 -10.93 13.53 0.88
C ALA A 140 -9.40 13.48 0.76
N MET A 141 -8.87 12.60 -0.10
CA MET A 141 -7.44 12.55 -0.40
C MET A 141 -6.96 13.83 -1.07
N ILE A 142 -7.69 14.30 -2.08
CA ILE A 142 -7.35 15.51 -2.83
C ILE A 142 -7.46 16.75 -1.95
N GLU A 143 -8.50 16.86 -1.13
CA GLU A 143 -8.65 17.92 -0.14
C GLU A 143 -7.45 17.99 0.81
N ALA A 144 -6.97 16.84 1.29
CA ALA A 144 -5.78 16.77 2.13
C ALA A 144 -4.52 17.24 1.37
N ALA A 145 -4.35 16.82 0.11
CA ALA A 145 -3.25 17.27 -0.73
C ALA A 145 -3.31 18.78 -1.03
N ILE A 146 -4.51 19.35 -1.26
CA ILE A 146 -4.73 20.79 -1.41
C ILE A 146 -4.30 21.55 -0.15
N ARG A 147 -4.50 20.96 1.04
CA ARG A 147 -4.03 21.49 2.33
C ARG A 147 -2.53 21.31 2.57
N GLY A 148 -1.80 20.67 1.64
CA GLY A 148 -0.36 20.50 1.70
C GLY A 148 0.12 19.15 2.21
N ALA A 149 -0.77 18.16 2.34
CA ALA A 149 -0.38 16.79 2.63
C ALA A 149 0.42 16.18 1.47
N LEU A 150 1.52 15.51 1.79
CA LEU A 150 2.35 14.75 0.85
C LEU A 150 2.13 13.24 0.99
N VAL A 151 1.54 12.82 2.12
CA VAL A 151 1.19 11.43 2.40
C VAL A 151 -0.23 11.40 2.98
N VAL A 152 -1.13 10.65 2.36
CA VAL A 152 -2.52 10.54 2.78
C VAL A 152 -2.91 9.08 2.93
N PRO A 153 -2.69 8.47 4.09
CA PRO A 153 -3.09 7.09 4.32
C PRO A 153 -4.59 7.01 4.69
N VAL A 154 -5.28 6.00 4.16
CA VAL A 154 -6.69 5.73 4.46
C VAL A 154 -6.78 4.65 5.53
N ALA A 155 -7.43 4.95 6.64
CA ALA A 155 -7.55 4.02 7.74
C ALA A 155 -8.53 2.88 7.41
N VAL A 156 -7.98 1.71 7.07
CA VAL A 156 -8.73 0.47 6.87
C VAL A 156 -8.96 -0.25 8.20
N ARG A 157 -10.07 -0.99 8.31
CA ARG A 157 -10.56 -1.56 9.59
C ARG A 157 -9.50 -2.30 10.41
N GLU A 158 -8.70 -3.16 9.76
CA GLU A 158 -7.75 -4.06 10.45
C GLU A 158 -6.64 -3.33 11.23
N ILE A 159 -6.24 -2.14 10.79
CA ILE A 159 -5.12 -1.36 11.35
C ILE A 159 -5.46 0.12 11.49
N ARG A 160 -6.75 0.42 11.66
CA ARG A 160 -7.31 1.77 11.67
C ARG A 160 -6.59 2.68 12.65
N GLU A 161 -6.39 2.23 13.88
CA GLU A 161 -5.76 3.02 14.94
C GLU A 161 -4.33 3.41 14.61
N LEU A 162 -3.53 2.49 14.05
CA LEU A 162 -2.17 2.79 13.61
C LEU A 162 -2.18 3.81 12.47
N VAL A 163 -3.08 3.65 11.49
CA VAL A 163 -3.16 4.58 10.36
C VAL A 163 -3.59 5.97 10.83
N LEU A 164 -4.60 6.06 11.70
CA LEU A 164 -5.07 7.34 12.27
C LEU A 164 -4.03 7.99 13.19
N ALA A 165 -3.19 7.21 13.87
CA ALA A 165 -2.01 7.71 14.57
C ALA A 165 -0.90 8.20 13.62
N GLY A 166 -1.15 8.18 12.30
CA GLY A 166 -0.26 8.71 11.29
C GLY A 166 0.68 7.70 10.66
N PHE A 167 0.62 6.41 11.00
CA PHE A 167 1.52 5.40 10.43
C PHE A 167 0.95 4.87 9.10
N PRO A 168 1.52 5.23 7.92
CA PRO A 168 1.02 4.80 6.59
C PRO A 168 1.35 3.33 6.29
N CYS A 169 0.91 2.45 7.18
CA CYS A 169 1.34 1.06 7.25
C CYS A 169 0.35 0.07 6.59
N ASN A 170 -0.61 0.60 5.84
CA ASN A 170 -1.67 -0.12 5.13
C ASN A 170 -1.56 0.03 3.61
N THR A 171 -2.18 -0.85 2.84
CA THR A 171 -2.08 -0.87 1.38
C THR A 171 -3.04 0.11 0.67
N PHE A 172 -3.58 1.12 1.35
CA PHE A 172 -4.42 2.16 0.74
C PHE A 172 -3.99 3.56 1.19
N ARG A 173 -3.24 4.25 0.32
CA ARG A 173 -2.60 5.53 0.64
C ARG A 173 -2.19 6.29 -0.62
N MET A 174 -2.24 7.61 -0.57
CA MET A 174 -1.75 8.48 -1.63
C MET A 174 -0.40 9.10 -1.24
N TRP A 175 0.50 9.20 -2.20
CA TRP A 175 1.82 9.82 -2.06
C TRP A 175 2.01 10.91 -3.10
N GLU A 176 2.57 12.05 -2.70
CA GLU A 176 3.14 13.00 -3.66
C GLU A 176 4.46 12.44 -4.19
N VAL A 177 4.50 12.21 -5.50
CA VAL A 177 5.54 11.43 -6.19
C VAL A 177 6.91 12.09 -6.06
N GLY A 178 6.98 13.42 -6.20
CA GLY A 178 8.26 14.15 -6.15
C GLY A 178 8.93 14.07 -4.79
N SER A 179 8.15 14.16 -3.71
CA SER A 179 8.62 14.09 -2.32
C SER A 179 9.05 12.70 -1.95
N LEU A 180 8.27 11.69 -2.35
CA LEU A 180 8.66 10.28 -2.18
C LEU A 180 9.96 9.97 -2.94
N TRP A 181 10.11 10.47 -4.17
CA TRP A 181 11.34 10.29 -4.94
C TRP A 181 12.55 10.98 -4.29
N ARG A 182 12.41 12.21 -3.78
CA ARG A 182 13.50 12.96 -3.11
C ARG A 182 14.07 12.24 -1.90
N VAL A 183 13.30 11.39 -1.22
CA VAL A 183 13.75 10.62 -0.05
C VAL A 183 14.25 9.21 -0.39
N GLY A 184 14.36 8.89 -1.69
CA GLY A 184 14.86 7.62 -2.21
C GLY A 184 13.77 6.57 -2.48
N GLY A 185 12.50 6.97 -2.53
CA GLY A 185 11.38 6.05 -2.76
C GLY A 185 10.96 5.27 -1.52
N PHE A 186 10.35 4.11 -1.74
CA PHE A 186 10.02 3.14 -0.70
C PHE A 186 11.29 2.49 -0.15
N ASP A 187 11.40 2.39 1.17
CA ASP A 187 12.63 2.00 1.81
C ASP A 187 12.83 0.48 1.80
N MET A 188 13.98 -0.01 1.36
CA MET A 188 14.27 -1.44 1.32
C MET A 188 14.34 -2.10 2.70
N ARG A 189 14.39 -1.33 3.79
CA ARG A 189 14.22 -1.84 5.15
C ARG A 189 12.78 -2.25 5.45
N ASP A 190 11.81 -1.78 4.65
CA ASP A 190 10.40 -2.22 4.67
C ASP A 190 10.18 -3.53 3.87
N ALA A 191 11.22 -4.04 3.19
CA ALA A 191 11.12 -5.22 2.35
C ALA A 191 10.72 -6.47 3.15
N LYS A 192 10.19 -7.48 2.43
CA LYS A 192 9.80 -8.76 3.01
C LYS A 192 10.97 -9.37 3.79
N PRO A 193 10.88 -9.53 5.12
CA PRO A 193 12.03 -9.98 5.89
C PRO A 193 12.25 -11.48 5.65
N VAL A 194 13.53 -11.84 5.56
CA VAL A 194 14.00 -13.19 5.29
C VAL A 194 14.79 -13.67 6.50
N TYR A 195 14.33 -14.72 7.15
CA TYR A 195 14.94 -15.29 8.35
C TYR A 195 15.47 -16.69 8.07
N PRO A 196 16.65 -17.04 8.59
CA PRO A 196 17.10 -18.44 8.62
C PRO A 196 16.14 -19.29 9.49
N PRO A 197 15.84 -20.54 9.10
CA PRO A 197 15.04 -21.47 9.87
C PRO A 197 15.66 -21.73 11.25
N GLY A 198 14.79 -21.81 12.26
CA GLY A 198 15.20 -22.12 13.63
C GLY A 198 15.83 -20.97 14.41
N THR A 199 15.86 -19.75 13.87
CA THR A 199 16.22 -18.52 14.60
C THR A 199 15.14 -18.14 15.61
N GLU A 200 15.48 -17.35 16.63
CA GLU A 200 14.51 -16.87 17.61
C GLU A 200 13.39 -16.06 16.91
N GLU A 201 13.78 -15.21 15.96
CA GLU A 201 12.84 -14.42 15.15
C GLU A 201 11.95 -15.27 14.25
N SER A 202 12.47 -16.36 13.65
CA SER A 202 11.62 -17.26 12.88
C SER A 202 10.62 -18.00 13.76
N ARG A 203 11.04 -18.46 14.95
CA ARG A 203 10.17 -19.18 15.91
C ARG A 203 9.05 -18.28 16.46
N LEU A 204 9.31 -16.98 16.61
CA LEU A 204 8.32 -16.02 17.11
C LEU A 204 7.12 -15.88 16.16
N TYR A 205 7.34 -16.00 14.84
CA TYR A 205 6.30 -15.77 13.83
C TYR A 205 5.83 -17.05 13.10
N GLU A 206 6.55 -18.17 13.22
CA GLU A 206 6.20 -19.50 12.67
C GLU A 206 4.80 -20.00 13.08
N PRO A 207 4.35 -19.88 14.35
CA PRO A 207 3.03 -20.34 14.78
C PRO A 207 1.85 -19.67 14.05
N TYR A 208 2.09 -18.54 13.39
CA TYR A 208 1.05 -17.72 12.81
C TYR A 208 0.90 -17.91 11.29
N ALA A 209 1.48 -18.98 10.74
CA ALA A 209 1.52 -19.29 9.30
C ALA A 209 1.99 -18.12 8.41
N ALA A 210 2.67 -17.14 9.01
CA ALA A 210 3.07 -15.91 8.36
C ALA A 210 4.40 -16.07 7.61
N PHE A 211 4.75 -17.29 7.19
CA PHE A 211 6.00 -17.56 6.48
C PHE A 211 5.79 -18.40 5.24
N ILE A 212 6.45 -17.99 4.18
CA ILE A 212 6.68 -18.81 2.99
C ILE A 212 8.10 -19.37 3.09
N ARG A 213 8.24 -20.69 3.09
CA ARG A 213 9.56 -21.33 3.09
C ARG A 213 10.14 -21.31 1.68
N VAL A 214 11.27 -20.63 1.50
CA VAL A 214 12.00 -20.47 0.24
C VAL A 214 13.38 -21.10 0.36
N GLY A 215 13.54 -22.31 -0.17
CA GLY A 215 14.76 -23.10 0.02
C GLY A 215 15.05 -23.33 1.51
N ASP A 216 16.23 -22.89 1.96
CA ASP A 216 16.67 -22.93 3.36
C ASP A 216 16.27 -21.68 4.15
N LYS A 217 15.31 -20.87 3.69
CA LYS A 217 14.91 -19.59 4.33
C LYS A 217 13.42 -19.54 4.62
N LEU A 218 13.04 -18.79 5.65
CA LEU A 218 11.66 -18.44 5.98
C LEU A 218 11.42 -16.96 5.65
N VAL A 219 10.49 -16.71 4.74
CA VAL A 219 10.17 -15.39 4.23
C VAL A 219 8.82 -14.93 4.78
N HIS A 220 8.80 -13.87 5.59
CA HIS A 220 7.59 -13.49 6.33
C HIS A 220 6.53 -12.91 5.38
N ASP A 221 5.32 -13.46 5.34
CA ASP A 221 4.21 -13.04 4.48
C ASP A 221 3.46 -11.78 4.94
N ALA A 222 4.10 -10.97 5.77
CA ALA A 222 3.57 -9.68 6.15
C ALA A 222 4.62 -8.61 5.90
N GLY A 223 4.25 -7.56 5.17
CA GLY A 223 5.09 -6.38 5.00
C GLY A 223 5.20 -5.59 6.29
N VAL A 224 6.36 -4.96 6.48
CA VAL A 224 6.48 -3.81 7.38
C VAL A 224 6.03 -2.62 6.53
N GLY A 225 5.04 -1.87 7.02
CA GLY A 225 4.40 -0.84 6.21
C GLY A 225 5.35 0.31 5.87
N GLU A 226 5.04 1.09 4.84
CA GLU A 226 5.91 2.12 4.24
C GLU A 226 6.03 3.40 5.10
N VAL A 227 6.45 3.25 6.35
CA VAL A 227 6.52 4.33 7.36
C VAL A 227 7.82 5.12 7.24
N LEU A 228 8.94 4.46 6.92
CA LEU A 228 10.25 5.14 6.79
C LEU A 228 10.25 6.27 5.75
N PRO A 229 9.65 6.10 4.54
CA PRO A 229 9.54 7.19 3.58
C PRO A 229 8.80 8.41 4.15
N ALA A 230 7.72 8.21 4.93
CA ALA A 230 6.99 9.32 5.54
C ALA A 230 7.83 10.06 6.59
N CYS A 231 8.57 9.34 7.45
CA CYS A 231 9.54 9.94 8.38
C CYS A 231 10.58 10.79 7.64
N LYS A 232 11.16 10.25 6.56
CA LYS A 232 12.16 10.97 5.76
C LYS A 232 11.59 12.21 5.09
N ILE A 233 10.36 12.15 4.58
CA ILE A 233 9.68 13.31 3.98
C ILE A 233 9.50 14.40 5.02
N TRP A 234 9.05 14.06 6.22
CA TRP A 234 8.95 15.03 7.31
C TRP A 234 10.31 15.68 7.65
N CYS A 235 11.37 14.87 7.78
CA CYS A 235 12.72 15.40 8.02
C CYS A 235 13.20 16.36 6.92
N LEU A 236 12.90 16.03 5.66
CA LEU A 236 13.29 16.83 4.50
C LEU A 236 12.49 18.14 4.42
N GLU A 237 11.19 18.09 4.68
CA GLU A 237 10.27 19.22 4.52
C GLU A 237 10.25 20.15 5.74
N GLY A 238 10.68 19.67 6.92
CA GLY A 238 10.71 20.46 8.16
C GLY A 238 9.33 20.85 8.68
N ARG A 239 8.25 20.21 8.20
CA ARG A 239 6.86 20.46 8.58
C ARG A 239 6.04 19.17 8.57
N PRO A 240 4.90 19.11 9.27
CA PRO A 240 3.94 18.03 9.11
C PRO A 240 3.43 17.89 7.67
N THR A 241 3.35 16.65 7.17
CA THR A 241 3.04 16.31 5.78
C THR A 241 2.09 15.13 5.63
N THR A 242 1.71 14.48 6.73
CA THR A 242 0.86 13.29 6.72
C THR A 242 -0.55 13.64 7.19
N ALA A 243 -1.55 13.31 6.37
CA ALA A 243 -2.96 13.53 6.68
C ALA A 243 -3.70 12.18 6.69
N PRO A 244 -3.78 11.48 7.82
CA PRO A 244 -4.56 10.25 7.90
C PRO A 244 -6.06 10.56 7.77
N ILE A 245 -6.77 9.77 6.96
CA ILE A 245 -8.21 9.96 6.72
C ILE A 245 -9.00 8.67 6.94
N LEU A 246 -10.28 8.82 7.23
CA LEU A 246 -11.25 7.73 7.12
C LEU A 246 -11.77 7.64 5.68
N PRO A 247 -12.10 6.42 5.19
CA PRO A 247 -12.82 6.30 3.92
C PRO A 247 -14.20 6.98 4.04
N ARG A 248 -14.66 7.63 2.97
CA ARG A 248 -15.98 8.29 2.89
C ARG A 248 -16.86 7.58 1.87
N GLY A 249 -18.19 7.76 1.95
CA GLY A 249 -19.11 7.23 0.93
C GLY A 249 -19.25 5.70 0.91
N PHE A 250 -18.83 5.01 1.97
CA PHE A 250 -19.14 3.61 2.23
C PHE A 250 -20.10 3.52 3.42
N TYR A 251 -20.97 2.50 3.44
CA TYR A 251 -21.96 2.26 4.49
C TYR A 251 -21.36 2.45 5.90
N GLU A 252 -22.08 3.16 6.76
CA GLU A 252 -21.79 3.35 8.20
C GLU A 252 -21.51 2.02 8.95
N GLY A 253 -21.88 0.87 8.35
CA GLY A 253 -21.61 -0.49 8.82
C GLY A 253 -20.16 -0.99 8.73
N TYR A 254 -19.22 -0.26 8.11
CA TYR A 254 -17.78 -0.59 8.20
C TYR A 254 -17.25 -0.51 9.65
N THR A 255 -18.06 0.04 10.57
CA THR A 255 -17.80 0.14 12.00
C THR A 255 -18.51 -0.92 12.85
N THR A 256 -19.48 -1.69 12.31
CA THR A 256 -20.39 -2.52 13.14
C THR A 256 -20.54 -3.98 12.72
N GLU A 257 -19.95 -4.44 11.63
CA GLU A 257 -19.94 -5.89 11.36
C GLU A 257 -19.17 -6.63 12.46
N GLU A 258 -19.84 -7.57 13.14
CA GLU A 258 -19.20 -8.48 14.08
C GLU A 258 -18.06 -9.22 13.38
N ILE A 259 -16.84 -8.82 13.69
CA ILE A 259 -15.64 -9.55 13.30
C ILE A 259 -15.70 -10.88 14.04
N SER A 260 -15.69 -11.99 13.29
CA SER A 260 -15.62 -13.33 13.88
C SER A 260 -14.47 -13.42 14.89
N PRO A 261 -14.58 -14.22 15.97
CA PRO A 261 -13.51 -14.34 16.96
C PRO A 261 -12.14 -14.66 16.33
N GLU A 262 -12.12 -15.57 15.35
CA GLU A 262 -10.91 -15.93 14.60
C GLU A 262 -10.33 -14.73 13.82
N ARG A 263 -11.17 -13.93 13.17
CA ARG A 263 -10.70 -12.75 12.43
C ARG A 263 -10.25 -11.64 13.38
N ARG A 264 -10.80 -11.58 14.59
CA ARG A 264 -10.39 -10.64 15.64
C ARG A 264 -8.99 -11.01 16.18
N GLU A 265 -8.77 -12.26 16.56
CA GLU A 265 -7.45 -12.75 16.99
C GLU A 265 -6.39 -12.53 15.91
N TRP A 266 -6.74 -12.81 14.65
CA TRP A 266 -5.85 -12.57 13.52
C TRP A 266 -5.50 -11.09 13.34
N ASN A 267 -6.48 -10.18 13.49
CA ASN A 267 -6.24 -8.74 13.39
C ASN A 267 -5.38 -8.23 14.56
N GLU A 268 -5.63 -8.69 15.78
CA GLU A 268 -4.80 -8.35 16.96
C GLU A 268 -3.36 -8.84 16.79
N PHE A 269 -3.17 -10.06 16.28
CA PHE A 269 -1.85 -10.57 15.95
C PHE A 269 -1.15 -9.71 14.88
N LYS A 270 -1.82 -9.44 13.75
CA LYS A 270 -1.30 -8.58 12.68
C LYS A 270 -0.90 -7.21 13.22
N PHE A 271 -1.72 -6.63 14.08
CA PHE A 271 -1.49 -5.34 14.70
C PHE A 271 -0.22 -5.36 15.57
N ARG A 272 -0.12 -6.33 16.50
CA ARG A 272 1.06 -6.50 17.37
C ARG A 272 2.33 -6.72 16.57
N SER A 273 2.32 -7.69 15.66
CA SER A 273 3.46 -8.02 14.79
C SER A 273 3.91 -6.80 13.97
N LYS A 274 2.97 -6.00 13.45
CA LYS A 274 3.29 -4.78 12.71
C LYS A 274 3.87 -3.69 13.63
N LYS A 275 3.30 -3.49 14.81
CA LYS A 275 3.81 -2.51 15.80
C LYS A 275 5.23 -2.82 16.25
N ASP A 276 5.54 -4.07 16.56
CA ASP A 276 6.89 -4.47 17.01
C ASP A 276 7.93 -4.31 15.89
N ARG A 277 7.57 -4.70 14.66
CA ARG A 277 8.47 -4.51 13.50
C ARG A 277 8.70 -3.04 13.17
N LEU A 278 7.64 -2.21 13.25
CA LEU A 278 7.77 -0.76 13.09
C LEU A 278 8.71 -0.16 14.14
N ARG A 279 8.54 -0.53 15.42
CA ARG A 279 9.42 -0.07 16.51
C ARG A 279 10.88 -0.44 16.24
N ASN A 280 11.14 -1.72 15.94
CA ASN A 280 12.50 -2.22 15.68
C ASN A 280 13.13 -1.52 14.47
N MET A 281 12.36 -1.31 13.41
CA MET A 281 12.83 -0.65 12.19
C MET A 281 13.14 0.83 12.40
N LEU A 282 12.27 1.56 13.11
CA LEU A 282 12.49 2.97 13.43
C LEU A 282 13.75 3.13 14.28
N GLN A 283 13.88 2.33 15.35
CA GLN A 283 15.08 2.32 16.22
C GLN A 283 16.37 2.09 15.43
N ARG A 284 16.40 1.09 14.53
CA ARG A 284 17.55 0.81 13.67
C ARG A 284 17.84 1.92 12.66
N SER A 285 16.88 2.80 12.40
CA SER A 285 16.97 3.87 11.41
C SER A 285 17.18 5.25 12.04
N SER A 286 17.48 5.31 13.34
CA SER A 286 17.62 6.57 14.11
C SER A 286 16.36 7.45 14.12
N TYR A 287 15.19 6.84 13.88
CA TYR A 287 13.89 7.48 14.06
C TYR A 287 13.22 6.90 15.31
N ASP A 288 12.33 7.68 15.92
CA ASP A 288 11.47 7.19 16.99
C ASP A 288 10.00 7.33 16.60
N LEU A 289 9.12 6.78 17.42
CA LEU A 289 7.67 6.90 17.21
C LEU A 289 7.21 8.37 17.28
N ALA A 290 7.94 9.24 17.98
CA ALA A 290 7.61 10.66 18.11
C ALA A 290 7.87 11.43 16.81
N VAL A 291 8.88 11.06 16.02
CA VAL A 291 9.09 11.57 14.65
C VAL A 291 7.85 11.32 13.79
N GLN A 292 7.30 10.11 13.81
CA GLN A 292 6.11 9.82 13.00
C GLN A 292 4.89 10.61 13.45
N LEU A 293 4.68 10.78 14.76
CA LEU A 293 3.58 11.60 15.27
C LEU A 293 3.75 13.07 14.88
N ARG A 294 4.98 13.60 14.88
CA ARG A 294 5.29 14.97 14.41
C ARG A 294 5.12 15.16 12.91
N ALA A 295 5.10 14.07 12.13
CA ALA A 295 4.82 14.14 10.70
C ALA A 295 3.33 14.36 10.40
N VAL A 296 2.43 14.15 11.37
CA VAL A 296 0.98 14.29 11.18
C VAL A 296 0.55 15.74 11.24
N MET A 297 -0.21 16.17 10.24
CA MET A 297 -0.78 17.51 10.16
C MET A 297 -1.71 17.78 11.35
N PRO A 298 -1.58 18.92 12.07
CA PRO A 298 -2.25 19.15 13.36
C PRO A 298 -3.77 18.98 13.34
N GLU A 299 -4.43 19.39 12.26
CA GLU A 299 -5.88 19.28 12.09
C GLU A 299 -6.37 17.82 11.94
N TYR A 300 -5.45 16.89 11.67
CA TYR A 300 -5.71 15.45 11.57
C TYR A 300 -5.33 14.67 12.84
N LEU A 301 -4.86 15.35 13.88
CA LEU A 301 -4.53 14.75 15.20
C LEU A 301 -5.76 14.56 16.12
N SER A 302 -6.98 14.80 15.63
CA SER A 302 -8.18 14.74 16.47
C SER A 302 -8.47 13.31 16.96
N GLY A 303 -8.22 13.09 18.26
CA GLY A 303 -8.70 11.92 19.02
C GLY A 303 -7.75 10.73 19.14
N VAL A 304 -6.47 10.84 18.76
CA VAL A 304 -5.54 9.69 18.78
C VAL A 304 -4.28 10.03 19.57
N TYR A 305 -4.10 9.33 20.70
CA TYR A 305 -2.92 9.35 21.57
C TYR A 305 -2.70 10.64 22.38
N THR A 306 -3.36 10.76 23.54
CA THR A 306 -2.68 11.31 24.72
C THR A 306 -1.70 10.23 25.22
N PRO A 307 -0.38 10.49 25.27
CA PRO A 307 0.51 9.62 26.01
C PRO A 307 0.05 9.63 27.47
N ALA A 308 -0.30 8.46 28.00
CA ALA A 308 -0.35 8.26 29.45
C ALA A 308 1.08 8.27 30.01
#